data_AF-A0A7S0TRB0-F1
#
_entry.id   AF-A0A7S0TRB0-F1
#
_cell.length_a   1.000
_cell.length_b   1.000
_cell.length_c   1.000
_cell.angle_alpha   90.00
_cell.angle_beta   90.00
_cell.angle_gamma   90.00
#
_symmetry.space_group_name_H-M   'P 1'
#
loop_
_entity.id
_entity.type
_entity.pdbx_description
1 polymer ?
#
loop_
_entity_poly.entity_id
_entity_poly.type
_entity_poly.pdbx_seq_one_letter_code
_entity_poly.pdbx_strand_id
1 'polypeptide(L)'
;GPHRGGVQPEGNLLFRGGTNLFTTSLGKLRGLDDAAVLLVLGKLDGEALCRLSAASRGCYVFAHDANLWRDLLLDRFGGDFRYSSSWKETFVSRATRPP
;
A
#
# COMPACT_ATOMS: atom_id res chain seq x y z
N GLY A 1 -23.54 23.62 -4.48
CA GLY A 1 -23.16 23.48 -5.91
C GLY A 1 -22.75 22.04 -6.16
N PRO A 2 -23.03 21.46 -7.35
CA PRO A 2 -22.76 20.05 -7.59
C PRO A 2 -21.26 19.83 -7.71
N HIS A 3 -20.71 18.99 -6.83
CA HIS A 3 -19.29 18.63 -6.85
C HIS A 3 -19.03 17.67 -8.04
N ARG A 4 -18.34 18.17 -9.06
CA ARG A 4 -17.82 17.37 -10.19
C ARG A 4 -16.83 16.35 -9.64
N GLY A 5 -17.25 15.10 -9.49
CA GLY A 5 -16.33 14.01 -9.23
C GLY A 5 -16.88 12.78 -8.52
N GLY A 6 -18.03 12.86 -7.83
CA GLY A 6 -18.65 11.67 -7.20
C GLY A 6 -17.82 10.97 -6.12
N VAL A 7 -16.57 11.39 -5.88
CA VAL A 7 -15.71 10.88 -4.82
C VAL A 7 -15.96 11.73 -3.58
N GLN A 8 -16.65 11.17 -2.61
CA GLN A 8 -16.84 11.79 -1.30
C GLN A 8 -15.73 11.32 -0.35
N PRO A 9 -15.25 12.19 0.55
CA PRO A 9 -14.37 11.79 1.65
C PRO A 9 -15.10 10.77 2.55
N GLU A 10 -14.32 9.86 3.15
CA GLU A 10 -14.81 8.68 3.89
C GLU A 10 -15.88 8.99 4.95
N GLY A 11 -15.86 10.19 5.53
CA GLY A 11 -16.87 10.65 6.47
C GLY A 11 -18.31 10.55 5.95
N ASN A 12 -18.54 10.65 4.64
CA ASN A 12 -19.88 10.52 4.08
C ASN A 12 -20.37 9.07 3.92
N LEU A 13 -19.48 8.07 3.94
CA LEU A 13 -19.88 6.65 3.94
C LEU A 13 -20.55 6.26 5.26
N LEU A 14 -20.05 6.80 6.37
CA LEU A 14 -20.64 6.67 7.71
C LEU A 14 -22.07 7.21 7.77
N PHE A 15 -22.35 8.34 7.10
CA PHE A 15 -23.68 8.97 7.13
C PHE A 15 -24.66 8.45 6.07
N ARG A 16 -24.20 7.78 5.00
CA ARG A 16 -25.07 7.34 3.88
C ARG A 16 -25.26 5.83 3.75
N GLY A 17 -24.69 5.01 4.63
CA GLY A 17 -24.87 3.55 4.59
C GLY A 17 -24.37 2.92 3.29
N GLY A 18 -23.28 3.45 2.72
CA GLY A 18 -22.70 2.96 1.47
C GLY A 18 -21.61 1.90 1.69
N THR A 19 -21.46 0.97 0.75
CA THR A 19 -20.39 -0.02 0.77
C THR A 19 -19.04 0.68 0.54
N ASN A 20 -18.06 0.44 1.41
CA ASN A 20 -16.71 0.96 1.19
C ASN A 20 -16.13 0.30 -0.09
N LEU A 21 -16.01 1.07 -1.16
CA LEU A 21 -15.44 0.61 -2.43
C LEU A 21 -13.98 0.18 -2.28
N PHE A 22 -13.28 0.71 -1.25
CA PHE A 22 -11.93 0.29 -0.88
C PHE A 22 -11.89 -1.17 -0.45
N THR A 23 -12.68 -1.55 0.56
CA THR A 23 -12.72 -2.93 1.08
C THR A 23 -13.22 -3.92 0.01
N THR A 24 -14.13 -3.48 -0.85
CA THR A 24 -14.60 -4.31 -1.97
C THR A 24 -13.49 -4.57 -3.01
N SER A 25 -12.54 -3.65 -3.15
CA SER A 25 -11.42 -3.79 -4.09
C SER A 25 -10.28 -4.70 -3.61
N LEU A 26 -10.33 -5.22 -2.37
CA LEU A 26 -9.37 -6.20 -1.85
C LEU A 26 -9.64 -7.64 -2.31
N GLY A 27 -10.77 -7.89 -2.99
CA GLY A 27 -11.14 -9.22 -3.46
C GLY A 27 -11.23 -10.22 -2.29
N LYS A 28 -10.46 -11.31 -2.36
CA LYS A 28 -10.43 -12.34 -1.28
C LYS A 28 -9.79 -11.84 0.01
N LEU A 29 -8.98 -10.78 -0.02
CA LEU A 29 -8.38 -10.19 1.17
C LEU A 29 -9.38 -9.35 1.98
N ARG A 30 -10.59 -9.10 1.46
CA ARG A 30 -11.65 -8.33 2.15
C ARG A 30 -12.04 -8.90 3.53
N GLY A 31 -11.84 -10.20 3.74
CA GLY A 31 -12.15 -10.84 5.03
C GLY A 31 -11.11 -10.61 6.13
N LEU A 32 -9.97 -9.98 5.79
CA LEU A 32 -8.90 -9.64 6.72
C LEU A 32 -9.04 -8.19 7.18
N ASP A 33 -8.64 -7.92 8.42
CA ASP A 33 -8.43 -6.54 8.86
C ASP A 33 -7.16 -5.95 8.25
N ASP A 34 -7.03 -4.62 8.32
CA ASP A 34 -5.93 -3.87 7.71
C ASP A 34 -4.55 -4.34 8.21
N ALA A 35 -4.44 -4.71 9.48
CA ALA A 35 -3.18 -5.18 10.07
C ALA A 35 -2.79 -6.56 9.52
N ALA A 36 -3.74 -7.46 9.36
CA ALA A 36 -3.54 -8.77 8.75
C ALA A 36 -3.21 -8.65 7.24
N VAL A 37 -3.83 -7.70 6.52
CA VAL A 37 -3.45 -7.39 5.13
C VAL A 37 -2.00 -6.92 5.07
N LEU A 38 -1.62 -5.93 5.89
CA LEU A 38 -0.25 -5.42 5.94
C LEU A 38 0.76 -6.51 6.34
N LEU A 39 0.41 -7.40 7.27
CA LEU A 39 1.25 -8.54 7.65
C LEU A 39 1.52 -9.46 6.46
N VAL A 40 0.49 -9.80 5.67
CA VAL A 40 0.61 -10.64 4.47
C VAL A 40 1.45 -9.91 3.41
N LEU A 41 1.19 -8.62 3.18
CA LEU A 41 1.95 -7.82 2.23
C LEU A 41 3.42 -7.70 2.62
N GLY A 42 3.73 -7.58 3.91
CA GLY A 42 5.09 -7.53 4.43
C GLY A 42 5.90 -8.81 4.25
N LYS A 43 5.28 -9.92 3.83
CA LYS A 43 5.98 -11.16 3.47
C LYS A 43 6.38 -11.23 2.00
N LEU A 44 5.91 -10.29 1.18
CA LEU A 44 6.23 -10.21 -0.24
C LEU A 44 7.51 -9.40 -0.45
N ASP A 45 8.27 -9.72 -1.49
CA ASP A 45 9.35 -8.86 -1.93
C ASP A 45 8.79 -7.59 -2.62
N GLY A 46 9.66 -6.60 -2.80
CA GLY A 46 9.26 -5.32 -3.42
C GLY A 46 8.71 -5.47 -4.85
N GLU A 47 9.14 -6.48 -5.61
CA GLU A 47 8.64 -6.72 -6.97
C GLU A 47 7.22 -7.30 -6.96
N ALA A 48 6.97 -8.30 -6.11
CA ALA A 48 5.65 -8.86 -5.88
C ALA A 48 4.67 -7.80 -5.35
N LEU A 49 5.11 -6.90 -4.47
CA LEU A 49 4.30 -5.77 -4.01
C LEU A 49 3.94 -4.80 -5.13
N CYS A 50 4.90 -4.47 -6.00
CA CYS A 50 4.62 -3.65 -7.18
C CYS A 50 3.58 -4.31 -8.09
N ARG A 51 3.71 -5.61 -8.38
CA ARG A 51 2.71 -6.37 -9.17
C ARG A 51 1.35 -6.37 -8.50
N LEU A 52 1.30 -6.63 -7.19
CA LEU A 52 0.04 -6.66 -6.44
C LEU A 52 -0.64 -5.28 -6.40
N SER A 53 0.15 -4.21 -6.30
CA SER A 53 -0.37 -2.83 -6.31
C SER A 53 -1.13 -2.49 -7.60
N ALA A 54 -0.79 -3.14 -8.72
CA ALA A 54 -1.46 -2.97 -10.01
C ALA A 54 -2.76 -3.78 -10.13
N ALA A 55 -2.99 -4.76 -9.25
CA ALA A 55 -4.14 -5.66 -9.32
C ALA A 55 -5.47 -5.01 -8.87
N SER A 56 -5.42 -4.06 -7.92
CA SER A 56 -6.60 -3.35 -7.45
C SER A 56 -6.30 -2.05 -6.71
N ARG A 57 -7.30 -1.17 -6.58
CA ARG A 57 -7.18 0.06 -5.79
C ARG A 57 -6.87 -0.19 -4.32
N GLY A 58 -7.45 -1.24 -3.73
CA GLY A 58 -7.21 -1.63 -2.35
C GLY A 58 -5.74 -2.03 -2.14
N CYS A 59 -5.25 -2.95 -2.98
CA CYS A 59 -3.86 -3.36 -2.98
C CYS A 59 -2.91 -2.19 -3.26
N TYR A 60 -3.28 -1.25 -4.13
CA TYR A 60 -2.48 -0.05 -4.39
C TYR A 60 -2.23 0.76 -3.12
N VAL A 61 -3.25 1.03 -2.29
CA VAL A 61 -3.10 1.82 -1.06
C VAL A 61 -2.20 1.10 -0.06
N PHE A 62 -2.46 -0.17 0.23
CA PHE A 62 -1.64 -0.92 1.20
C PHE A 62 -0.20 -1.08 0.71
N ALA A 63 0.02 -1.31 -0.59
CA ALA A 63 1.35 -1.38 -1.18
C ALA A 63 2.04 0.00 -1.30
N HIS A 64 1.40 1.09 -0.90
CA HIS A 64 2.02 2.42 -0.76
C HIS A 64 2.10 2.88 0.71
N ASP A 65 1.82 1.98 1.67
CA ASP A 65 2.06 2.27 3.08
C ASP A 65 3.56 2.50 3.34
N ALA A 66 3.87 3.62 3.99
CA ALA A 66 5.24 4.06 4.21
C ALA A 66 6.01 3.11 5.17
N ASN A 67 5.34 2.55 6.18
CA ASN A 67 5.96 1.64 7.14
C ASN A 67 6.28 0.31 6.48
N LEU A 68 5.40 -0.20 5.60
CA LEU A 68 5.65 -1.42 4.82
C LEU A 68 6.99 -1.34 4.06
N TRP A 69 7.22 -0.26 3.31
CA TRP A 69 8.48 -0.10 2.56
C TRP A 69 9.70 0.12 3.43
N ARG A 70 9.54 0.80 4.57
CA ARG A 70 10.62 0.99 5.55
C ARG A 70 11.02 -0.36 6.14
N ASP A 71 10.07 -1.16 6.57
CA ASP A 71 10.33 -2.44 7.22
C ASP A 71 10.99 -3.41 6.22
N LEU A 72 10.53 -3.44 4.97
CA LEU A 72 11.18 -4.21 3.89
C LEU A 72 12.61 -3.74 3.58
N LEU A 73 12.86 -2.43 3.63
CA LEU A 73 14.18 -1.87 3.41
C LEU A 73 15.15 -2.28 4.53
N LEU A 74 14.69 -2.19 5.78
CA LEU A 74 15.47 -2.59 6.96
C LEU A 74 15.74 -4.10 6.96
N ASP A 75 14.73 -4.92 6.67
CA ASP A 75 14.88 -6.37 6.62
C ASP A 75 15.85 -6.81 5.52
N ARG A 76 15.82 -6.14 4.36
CA ARG A 76 16.64 -6.52 3.19
C ARG A 76 18.05 -5.96 3.21
N PHE A 77 18.22 -4.71 3.65
CA PHE A 77 19.49 -3.97 3.54
C PHE A 77 20.07 -3.55 4.89
N GLY A 78 19.38 -3.82 6.00
CA GLY A 78 19.81 -3.37 7.33
C GLY A 78 19.88 -1.85 7.37
N GLY A 79 21.09 -1.30 7.58
CA GLY A 79 21.35 0.15 7.50
C GLY A 79 22.08 0.60 6.22
N ASP A 80 22.34 -0.30 5.27
CA ASP A 80 23.08 0.01 4.04
C ASP A 80 22.16 0.61 2.97
N PHE A 81 21.67 1.81 3.24
CA PHE A 81 20.91 2.61 2.29
C PHE A 81 21.09 4.10 2.58
N ARG A 82 20.73 4.93 1.61
CA ARG A 82 20.61 6.38 1.79
C ARG A 82 19.17 6.76 1.55
N TYR A 83 18.52 7.33 2.56
CA TYR A 83 17.14 7.80 2.44
C TYR A 83 17.00 8.77 1.25
N SER A 84 15.94 8.59 0.47
CA SER A 84 15.58 9.43 -0.68
C SER A 84 14.31 10.23 -0.37
N SER A 85 13.41 10.49 -1.33
CA SER A 85 12.20 11.27 -1.06
C SER A 85 11.13 10.48 -0.27
N SER A 86 11.15 9.15 -0.37
CA SER A 86 10.24 8.23 0.33
C SER A 86 10.89 6.88 0.62
N TRP A 87 10.30 6.07 1.51
CA TRP A 87 10.79 4.71 1.78
C TRP A 87 10.74 3.80 0.56
N LYS A 88 9.69 3.91 -0.27
CA LYS A 88 9.58 3.17 -1.52
C LYS A 88 10.69 3.55 -2.51
N GLU A 89 10.92 4.84 -2.71
CA GLU A 89 12.00 5.30 -3.59
C GLU A 89 13.38 4.92 -3.05
N THR A 90 13.57 4.97 -1.73
CA THR A 90 14.79 4.50 -1.06
C THR A 90 15.03 3.02 -1.33
N PHE A 91 13.99 2.19 -1.18
CA PHE A 91 14.05 0.76 -1.47
C PHE A 91 14.40 0.50 -2.93
N VAL A 92 13.69 1.15 -3.87
CA VAL A 92 13.94 0.99 -5.31
C VAL A 92 15.36 1.42 -5.66
N SER A 93 15.80 2.59 -5.20
CA SER A 93 17.14 3.12 -5.45
C SER A 93 18.23 2.19 -4.93
N ARG A 94 18.05 1.62 -3.73
CA ARG A 94 19.02 0.66 -3.18
C ARG A 94 18.97 -0.70 -3.90
N ALA A 95 17.79 -1.16 -4.29
CA ALA A 95 17.60 -2.44 -4.97
C ALA A 95 18.11 -2.45 -6.41
N THR A 96 18.15 -1.30 -7.08
CA THR A 96 18.69 -1.17 -8.45
C THR A 96 20.19 -0.89 -8.49
N ARG A 97 20.81 -0.57 -7.35
CA ARG A 97 22.27 -0.36 -7.27
C ARG A 97 22.98 -1.73 -7.19
N PRO A 98 24.00 -1.99 -8.02
CA PRO A 98 24.83 -3.19 -7.88
C PRO A 98 25.53 -3.22 -6.50
N PRO A 99 25.90 -4.43 -6.00
CA PRO A 99 26.58 -4.61 -4.73
C PRO A 99 27.91 -3.84 -4.67
#